data_AF-A0A5D2M3X7-F1
#
_entry.id   AF-A0A5D2M3X7-F1
#
_cell.length_a   1.000
_cell.length_b   1.000
_cell.length_c   1.000
_cell.angle_alpha   90.00
_cell.angle_beta   90.00
_cell.angle_gamma   90.00
#
_symmetry.space_group_name_H-M   'P 1'
#
loop_
_entity.id
_entity.type
_entity.pdbx_description
1 polymer ?
#
loop_
_entity_poly.entity_id
_entity_poly.type
_entity_poly.pdbx_seq_one_letter_code
_entity_poly.pdbx_strand_id
1 'polypeptide(L)'
;MEETKIPVTEQNQFPQTPEHIFILSGQSNMAGRGGVHHHHWDGVVPLDSKPHASIIRLSANLHWEPAREPLHHDIDVRKACGVGPGMSFANAVKDHIGGGGECLGLVPCAVGGTAIKEWERGQHLYDNMLKRSKESVEKTKGEIKALLWYQGESDTPSYHTAEAYKENMERLIHNVREDLGLPSLPIIQVAIASGDERYMEKVREAQLGIDLPNVICVDAKGLALKEDNLHLTTEAQVKLGHMLADAFLTHFNAPPSQSSPCSAPKNRVISISK
;
A
#
# COMPACT_ATOMS: atom_id res chain seq x y z
N MET A 1 -38.01 23.92 -35.17
CA MET A 1 -37.78 23.57 -33.75
C MET A 1 -36.57 22.67 -33.74
N GLU A 2 -35.45 23.25 -33.38
CA GLU A 2 -34.11 22.71 -33.55
C GLU A 2 -33.73 21.96 -32.28
N GLU A 3 -33.55 20.64 -32.39
CA GLU A 3 -33.09 19.79 -31.29
C GLU A 3 -31.66 20.17 -30.92
N THR A 4 -31.52 20.77 -29.74
CA THR A 4 -30.22 21.12 -29.18
C THR A 4 -29.56 19.83 -28.65
N LYS A 5 -28.71 19.21 -29.48
CA LYS A 5 -27.79 18.15 -29.05
C LYS A 5 -26.82 18.73 -28.01
N ILE A 6 -26.87 18.18 -26.81
CA ILE A 6 -25.88 18.42 -25.76
C ILE A 6 -24.54 17.83 -26.22
N PRO A 7 -23.41 18.54 -26.16
CA PRO A 7 -22.14 18.02 -26.66
C PRO A 7 -21.61 16.89 -25.76
N VAL A 8 -21.23 15.78 -26.40
CA VAL A 8 -20.52 14.65 -25.79
C VAL A 8 -19.04 15.02 -25.69
N THR A 9 -18.65 15.78 -24.68
CA THR A 9 -17.23 16.08 -24.44
C THR A 9 -16.97 16.20 -22.94
N GLU A 10 -16.78 15.07 -22.25
CA GLU A 10 -15.98 14.95 -21.01
C GLU A 10 -15.90 13.52 -20.42
N GLN A 11 -16.33 12.46 -21.13
CA GLN A 11 -16.31 11.09 -20.60
C GLN A 11 -15.12 10.21 -21.03
N ASN A 12 -14.08 10.75 -21.67
CA ASN A 12 -13.08 9.90 -22.36
C ASN A 12 -11.61 10.24 -22.13
N GLN A 13 -11.21 10.67 -20.92
CA GLN A 13 -9.79 10.98 -20.62
C GLN A 13 -9.26 10.28 -19.36
N PHE A 14 -9.66 9.03 -19.12
CA PHE A 14 -8.92 8.18 -18.19
C PHE A 14 -7.91 7.35 -18.98
N PRO A 15 -6.61 7.36 -18.62
CA PRO A 15 -5.67 6.39 -19.17
C PRO A 15 -6.20 5.00 -18.80
N GLN A 16 -6.37 4.16 -19.81
CA GLN A 16 -6.98 2.84 -19.62
C GLN A 16 -5.99 1.82 -19.06
N THR A 17 -4.69 2.14 -19.07
CA THR A 17 -3.61 1.22 -18.74
C THR A 17 -2.58 1.91 -17.86
N PRO A 18 -2.22 1.34 -16.70
CA PRO A 18 -1.16 1.88 -15.87
C PRO A 18 0.22 1.48 -16.41
N GLU A 19 1.16 2.41 -16.33
CA GLU A 19 2.59 2.20 -16.57
C GLU A 19 3.35 1.91 -15.27
N HIS A 20 2.82 2.40 -14.14
CA HIS A 20 3.45 2.26 -12.82
C HIS A 20 2.49 1.65 -11.82
N ILE A 21 2.76 0.43 -11.40
CA ILE A 21 1.82 -0.34 -10.58
C ILE A 21 2.36 -0.52 -9.17
N PHE A 22 1.51 -0.26 -8.18
CA PHE A 22 1.81 -0.43 -6.76
C PHE A 22 0.83 -1.41 -6.13
N ILE A 23 1.37 -2.44 -5.47
CA ILE A 23 0.56 -3.40 -4.72
C ILE A 23 0.34 -2.83 -3.31
N LEU A 24 -0.91 -2.81 -2.84
CA LEU A 24 -1.28 -2.35 -1.50
C LEU A 24 -1.78 -3.54 -0.70
N SER A 25 -0.98 -4.05 0.24
CA SER A 25 -1.33 -5.28 0.97
C SER A 25 -1.02 -5.20 2.46
N GLY A 26 -1.54 -6.18 3.20
CA GLY A 26 -1.49 -6.25 4.66
C GLY A 26 -2.89 -6.33 5.27
N GLN A 27 -3.14 -5.61 6.36
CA GLN A 27 -4.41 -5.69 7.10
C GLN A 27 -5.21 -4.39 7.10
N SER A 28 -6.06 -4.18 8.11
CA SER A 28 -7.05 -3.10 8.16
C SER A 28 -6.46 -1.68 8.05
N ASN A 29 -5.26 -1.43 8.57
CA ASN A 29 -4.64 -0.11 8.42
C ASN A 29 -4.08 0.13 7.00
N MET A 30 -3.74 -0.89 6.21
CA MET A 30 -3.56 -0.74 4.75
C MET A 30 -4.90 -0.61 4.02
N ALA A 31 -5.86 -1.46 4.39
CA ALA A 31 -7.18 -1.50 3.74
C ALA A 31 -7.92 -0.16 3.86
N GLY A 32 -7.74 0.51 5.01
CA GLY A 32 -8.28 1.82 5.32
C GLY A 32 -9.45 1.74 6.29
N ARG A 33 -9.38 2.54 7.35
CA ARG A 33 -10.39 2.68 8.41
C ARG A 33 -10.57 4.12 8.89
N GLY A 34 -9.86 5.08 8.29
CA GLY A 34 -10.04 6.50 8.56
C GLY A 34 -11.48 6.93 8.24
N GLY A 35 -12.09 7.71 9.13
CA GLY A 35 -13.47 8.17 9.00
C GLY A 35 -14.54 7.10 9.21
N VAL A 36 -14.17 5.85 9.55
CA VAL A 36 -15.15 4.78 9.81
C VAL A 36 -15.63 4.83 11.26
N HIS A 37 -16.92 5.10 11.46
CA HIS A 37 -17.59 5.06 12.77
C HIS A 37 -18.79 4.11 12.69
N HIS A 38 -18.96 3.23 13.68
CA HIS A 38 -20.07 2.26 13.74
C HIS A 38 -20.31 1.48 12.42
N HIS A 39 -19.23 1.00 11.80
CA HIS A 39 -19.28 0.28 10.50
C HIS A 39 -19.78 1.12 9.31
N HIS A 40 -19.72 2.44 9.40
CA HIS A 40 -20.03 3.35 8.30
C HIS A 40 -18.89 4.34 8.10
N TRP A 41 -18.48 4.57 6.86
CA TRP A 41 -17.51 5.60 6.53
C TRP A 41 -18.22 6.94 6.35
N ASP A 42 -17.68 8.01 6.93
CA ASP A 42 -18.21 9.37 6.85
C ASP A 42 -18.25 9.98 5.45
N GLY A 43 -17.57 9.37 4.47
CA GLY A 43 -17.48 9.83 3.09
C GLY A 43 -16.55 11.04 2.90
N VAL A 44 -15.78 11.41 3.93
CA VAL A 44 -14.86 12.55 3.87
C VAL A 44 -13.56 12.13 3.20
N VAL A 45 -13.27 12.76 2.05
CA VAL A 45 -12.03 12.55 1.29
C VAL A 45 -11.10 13.76 1.47
N PRO A 46 -9.93 13.61 2.11
CA PRO A 46 -8.93 14.67 2.23
C PRO A 46 -8.44 15.20 0.88
N LEU A 47 -7.90 16.41 0.86
CA LEU A 47 -7.36 17.04 -0.35
C LEU A 47 -6.30 16.17 -1.03
N ASP A 48 -5.37 15.65 -0.24
CA ASP A 48 -4.26 14.81 -0.71
C ASP A 48 -4.72 13.42 -1.19
N SER A 49 -5.94 13.03 -0.87
CA SER A 49 -6.55 11.75 -1.26
C SER A 49 -7.58 11.90 -2.38
N LYS A 50 -7.69 13.08 -3.00
CA LYS A 50 -8.65 13.30 -4.09
C LYS A 50 -8.32 12.41 -5.30
N PRO A 51 -9.35 11.96 -6.03
CA PRO A 51 -9.16 11.24 -7.28
C PRO A 51 -8.45 12.11 -8.32
N HIS A 52 -7.67 11.48 -9.18
CA HIS A 52 -6.97 12.13 -10.29
C HIS A 52 -7.09 11.29 -11.56
N ALA A 53 -7.11 11.92 -12.73
CA ALA A 53 -7.30 11.21 -14.00
C ALA A 53 -6.20 10.17 -14.28
N SER A 54 -4.97 10.42 -13.84
CA SER A 54 -3.82 9.51 -13.99
C SER A 54 -3.64 8.49 -12.84
N ILE A 55 -4.63 8.33 -11.97
CA ILE A 55 -4.58 7.31 -10.90
C ILE A 55 -5.78 6.37 -11.05
N ILE A 56 -5.47 5.09 -11.29
CA ILE A 56 -6.45 4.03 -11.47
C ILE A 56 -6.24 2.91 -10.45
N ARG A 57 -7.28 2.12 -10.21
CA ARG A 57 -7.34 1.02 -9.25
C ARG A 57 -7.80 -0.24 -9.95
N LEU A 58 -7.21 -1.38 -9.60
CA LEU A 58 -7.69 -2.68 -10.06
C LEU A 58 -8.83 -3.15 -9.15
N SER A 59 -10.05 -3.23 -9.69
CA SER A 59 -11.23 -3.71 -8.96
C SER A 59 -11.16 -5.20 -8.63
N ALA A 60 -12.08 -5.69 -7.79
CA ALA A 60 -12.23 -7.12 -7.48
C ALA A 60 -12.47 -7.96 -8.75
N ASN A 61 -13.11 -7.38 -9.76
CA ASN A 61 -13.40 -8.00 -11.05
C ASN A 61 -12.23 -7.92 -12.05
N LEU A 62 -11.04 -7.50 -11.60
CA LEU A 62 -9.82 -7.39 -12.41
C LEU A 62 -9.95 -6.37 -13.58
N HIS A 63 -10.74 -5.33 -13.37
CA HIS A 63 -10.84 -4.19 -14.28
C HIS A 63 -10.20 -2.95 -13.67
N TRP A 64 -9.43 -2.24 -14.48
CA TRP A 64 -8.92 -0.92 -14.14
C TRP A 64 -10.06 0.11 -14.17
N GLU A 65 -10.18 0.89 -13.11
CA GLU A 65 -11.17 1.95 -12.95
C GLU A 65 -10.54 3.18 -12.25
N PRO A 66 -11.16 4.38 -12.33
CA PRO A 66 -10.65 5.54 -11.61
C PRO A 66 -10.52 5.27 -10.10
N ALA A 67 -9.33 5.55 -9.53
CA ALA A 67 -9.09 5.29 -8.12
C ALA A 67 -9.84 6.30 -7.22
N ARG A 68 -10.58 5.79 -6.23
CA ARG A 68 -11.33 6.56 -5.23
C ARG A 68 -11.29 5.83 -3.90
N GLU A 69 -11.23 6.58 -2.80
CA GLU A 69 -11.47 5.98 -1.48
C GLU A 69 -12.93 5.52 -1.33
N PRO A 70 -13.19 4.43 -0.60
CA PRO A 70 -12.22 3.52 0.02
C PRO A 70 -11.63 2.55 -1.00
N LEU A 71 -10.30 2.48 -1.12
CA LEU A 71 -9.65 1.65 -2.15
C LEU A 71 -9.91 0.14 -2.02
N HIS A 72 -10.24 -0.35 -0.82
CA HIS A 72 -10.44 -1.78 -0.55
C HIS A 72 -11.92 -2.19 -0.40
N HIS A 73 -12.87 -1.33 -0.77
CA HIS A 73 -14.31 -1.58 -0.51
C HIS A 73 -14.86 -2.88 -1.12
N ASP A 74 -14.36 -3.33 -2.27
CA ASP A 74 -14.72 -4.58 -2.94
C ASP A 74 -13.69 -5.71 -2.71
N ILE A 75 -12.65 -5.44 -1.92
CA ILE A 75 -11.57 -6.39 -1.59
C ILE A 75 -11.72 -6.89 -0.13
N ASP A 76 -11.79 -5.97 0.83
CA ASP A 76 -11.94 -6.25 2.27
C ASP A 76 -13.43 -6.23 2.67
N VAL A 77 -14.24 -7.01 1.96
CA VAL A 77 -15.71 -6.96 1.99
C VAL A 77 -16.36 -7.30 3.34
N ARG A 78 -15.60 -7.87 4.29
CA ARG A 78 -16.12 -8.29 5.60
C ARG A 78 -16.25 -7.13 6.59
N LYS A 79 -15.65 -5.97 6.30
CA LYS A 79 -15.65 -4.80 7.18
C LYS A 79 -15.82 -3.53 6.36
N ALA A 80 -16.42 -2.51 6.96
CA ALA A 80 -16.47 -1.19 6.35
C ALA A 80 -15.06 -0.63 6.17
N CYS A 81 -14.75 -0.24 4.94
CA CYS A 81 -13.50 0.43 4.60
C CYS A 81 -13.71 1.96 4.63
N GLY A 82 -12.65 2.67 5.00
CA GLY A 82 -12.57 4.12 4.87
C GLY A 82 -11.23 4.51 4.27
N VAL A 83 -10.73 5.69 4.62
CA VAL A 83 -9.44 6.17 4.07
C VAL A 83 -8.29 5.27 4.53
N GLY A 84 -7.47 4.85 3.56
CA GLY A 84 -6.16 4.22 3.75
C GLY A 84 -5.03 5.13 3.23
N PRO A 85 -3.77 4.65 3.18
CA PRO A 85 -2.65 5.49 2.78
C PRO A 85 -2.49 5.62 1.25
N GLY A 86 -3.21 4.79 0.48
CA GLY A 86 -2.97 4.57 -0.95
C GLY A 86 -3.21 5.79 -1.83
N MET A 87 -4.30 6.53 -1.64
CA MET A 87 -4.56 7.72 -2.47
C MET A 87 -3.60 8.87 -2.19
N SER A 88 -3.25 9.13 -0.92
CA SER A 88 -2.25 10.13 -0.55
C SER A 88 -0.86 9.76 -1.07
N PHE A 89 -0.47 8.48 -0.97
CA PHE A 89 0.74 7.96 -1.59
C PHE A 89 0.77 8.21 -3.10
N ALA A 90 -0.30 7.80 -3.80
CA ALA A 90 -0.37 7.91 -5.25
C ALA A 90 -0.33 9.37 -5.73
N ASN A 91 -1.05 10.27 -5.05
CA ASN A 91 -1.00 11.70 -5.38
C ASN A 91 0.37 12.33 -5.14
N ALA A 92 1.11 11.89 -4.11
CA ALA A 92 2.46 12.37 -3.85
C ALA A 92 3.50 11.81 -4.83
N VAL A 93 3.26 10.64 -5.44
CA VAL A 93 4.23 10.00 -6.37
C VAL A 93 4.00 10.38 -7.83
N LYS A 94 2.74 10.56 -8.27
CA LYS A 94 2.36 10.64 -9.69
C LYS A 94 3.17 11.65 -10.53
N ASP A 95 3.52 12.81 -9.95
CA ASP A 95 4.19 13.89 -10.68
C ASP A 95 5.71 13.68 -10.76
N HIS A 96 6.25 12.72 -10.01
CA HIS A 96 7.67 12.42 -9.92
C HIS A 96 8.08 11.16 -10.67
N ILE A 97 7.12 10.33 -11.07
CA ILE A 97 7.36 9.06 -11.74
C ILE A 97 7.10 9.20 -13.25
N GLY A 98 7.90 8.52 -14.07
CA GLY A 98 7.69 8.50 -15.53
C GLY A 98 7.77 9.87 -16.23
N GLY A 99 8.43 10.86 -15.63
CA GLY A 99 8.52 12.21 -16.20
C GLY A 99 7.22 13.04 -16.10
N GLY A 100 6.24 12.63 -15.29
CA GLY A 100 5.10 13.48 -14.90
C GLY A 100 3.86 13.43 -15.80
N GLY A 101 3.65 12.33 -16.53
CA GLY A 101 2.45 12.14 -17.38
C GLY A 101 1.96 10.70 -17.51
N GLU A 102 2.63 9.76 -16.84
CA GLU A 102 2.30 8.33 -16.88
C GLU A 102 1.21 7.99 -15.84
N CYS A 103 0.44 6.95 -16.11
CA CYS A 103 -0.66 6.50 -15.28
C CYS A 103 -0.17 5.56 -14.16
N LEU A 104 -0.59 5.87 -12.94
CA LEU A 104 -0.32 5.10 -11.74
C LEU A 104 -1.48 4.14 -11.45
N GLY A 105 -1.18 2.85 -11.34
CA GLY A 105 -2.12 1.79 -10.99
C GLY A 105 -1.96 1.34 -9.55
N LEU A 106 -3.07 1.26 -8.81
CA LEU A 106 -3.14 0.70 -7.46
C LEU A 106 -3.78 -0.68 -7.48
N VAL A 107 -3.13 -1.67 -6.88
CA VAL A 107 -3.63 -3.04 -6.74
C VAL A 107 -3.95 -3.32 -5.27
N PRO A 108 -5.17 -3.03 -4.81
CA PRO A 108 -5.58 -3.28 -3.42
C PRO A 108 -5.72 -4.78 -3.16
N CYS A 109 -5.10 -5.26 -2.10
CA CYS A 109 -5.05 -6.68 -1.71
C CYS A 109 -5.27 -6.88 -0.20
N ALA A 110 -5.19 -5.84 0.63
CA ALA A 110 -5.24 -5.97 2.08
C ALA A 110 -6.58 -6.50 2.61
N VAL A 111 -6.53 -7.26 3.71
CA VAL A 111 -7.72 -7.86 4.36
C VAL A 111 -7.62 -7.71 5.88
N GLY A 112 -8.64 -7.10 6.48
CA GLY A 112 -8.64 -6.74 7.90
C GLY A 112 -8.60 -7.94 8.86
N GLY A 113 -7.86 -7.78 9.96
CA GLY A 113 -7.78 -8.76 11.05
C GLY A 113 -6.90 -9.98 10.78
N THR A 114 -6.14 -9.98 9.69
CA THR A 114 -5.33 -11.13 9.27
C THR A 114 -3.94 -11.10 9.89
N ALA A 115 -3.52 -12.23 10.48
CA ALA A 115 -2.16 -12.44 10.95
C ALA A 115 -1.23 -12.86 9.79
N ILE A 116 0.08 -12.69 9.93
CA ILE A 116 1.02 -12.94 8.82
C ILE A 116 1.00 -14.40 8.34
N LYS A 117 0.61 -15.35 9.20
CA LYS A 117 0.42 -16.76 8.83
C LYS A 117 -0.64 -16.98 7.73
N GLU A 118 -1.64 -16.10 7.65
CA GLU A 118 -2.69 -16.16 6.62
C GLU A 118 -2.18 -15.68 5.25
N TRP A 119 -0.96 -15.13 5.22
CA TRP A 119 -0.23 -14.65 4.06
C TRP A 119 0.91 -15.58 3.65
N GLU A 120 0.98 -16.79 4.20
CA GLU A 120 1.95 -17.80 3.74
C GLU A 120 1.67 -18.24 2.30
N ARG A 121 2.72 -18.67 1.58
CA ARG A 121 2.60 -19.18 0.20
C ARG A 121 1.61 -20.34 0.15
N GLY A 122 0.65 -20.29 -0.78
CA GLY A 122 -0.45 -21.26 -0.89
C GLY A 122 -1.66 -20.98 0.00
N GLN A 123 -1.62 -19.93 0.84
CA GLN A 123 -2.82 -19.45 1.51
C GLN A 123 -3.62 -18.53 0.58
N HIS A 124 -4.94 -18.51 0.78
CA HIS A 124 -5.87 -17.77 -0.08
C HIS A 124 -5.52 -16.29 -0.25
N LEU A 125 -5.09 -15.60 0.82
CA LEU A 125 -4.76 -14.17 0.75
C LEU A 125 -3.51 -13.90 -0.08
N TYR A 126 -2.47 -14.72 0.12
CA TYR A 126 -1.24 -14.67 -0.65
C TYR A 126 -1.48 -14.97 -2.13
N ASP A 127 -2.19 -16.06 -2.44
CA ASP A 127 -2.48 -16.47 -3.81
C ASP A 127 -3.34 -15.43 -4.53
N ASN A 128 -4.30 -14.82 -3.83
CA ASN A 128 -5.11 -13.73 -4.37
C ASN A 128 -4.26 -12.47 -4.64
N MET A 129 -3.34 -12.09 -3.74
CA MET A 129 -2.41 -10.98 -3.97
C MET A 129 -1.54 -11.24 -5.21
N LEU A 130 -1.00 -12.43 -5.37
CA LEU A 130 -0.21 -12.79 -6.55
C LEU A 130 -1.05 -12.77 -7.83
N LYS A 131 -2.24 -13.36 -7.81
CA LYS A 131 -3.16 -13.35 -8.96
C LYS A 131 -3.43 -11.92 -9.40
N ARG A 132 -3.86 -11.04 -8.49
CA ARG A 132 -4.17 -9.64 -8.79
C ARG A 132 -2.95 -8.88 -9.30
N SER A 133 -1.77 -9.15 -8.73
CA SER A 133 -0.51 -8.55 -9.18
C SER A 133 -0.15 -8.98 -10.61
N LYS A 134 -0.32 -10.25 -10.97
CA LYS A 134 -0.06 -10.75 -12.33
C LYS A 134 -1.06 -10.20 -13.34
N GLU A 135 -2.34 -10.19 -12.99
CA GLU A 135 -3.43 -9.63 -13.83
C GLU A 135 -3.22 -8.12 -14.09
N SER A 136 -2.65 -7.40 -13.13
CA SER A 136 -2.37 -5.97 -13.25
C SER A 136 -1.40 -5.62 -14.40
N VAL A 137 -0.51 -6.56 -14.75
CA VAL A 137 0.50 -6.39 -15.81
C VAL A 137 0.18 -7.18 -17.08
N GLU A 138 -0.71 -8.19 -17.02
CA GLU A 138 -0.92 -9.13 -18.14
C GLU A 138 -1.37 -8.46 -19.45
N LYS A 139 -2.24 -7.44 -19.33
CA LYS A 139 -2.81 -6.73 -20.49
C LYS A 139 -2.32 -5.29 -20.61
N THR A 140 -1.26 -4.95 -19.87
CA THR A 140 -0.72 -3.59 -19.80
C THR A 140 0.77 -3.64 -20.14
N LYS A 141 1.37 -2.48 -20.39
CA LYS A 141 2.84 -2.36 -20.42
C LYS A 141 3.38 -1.90 -19.07
N GLY A 142 2.56 -2.03 -18.02
CA GLY A 142 2.87 -1.56 -16.69
C GLY A 142 3.93 -2.40 -16.01
N GLU A 143 4.67 -1.75 -15.12
CA GLU A 143 5.67 -2.40 -14.28
C GLU A 143 5.25 -2.29 -12.82
N ILE A 144 5.37 -3.39 -12.08
CA ILE A 144 5.20 -3.36 -10.62
C ILE A 144 6.41 -2.65 -10.02
N LYS A 145 6.18 -1.45 -9.48
CA LYS A 145 7.22 -0.58 -8.93
C LYS A 145 7.52 -0.86 -7.46
N ALA A 146 6.52 -1.23 -6.67
CA ALA A 146 6.70 -1.64 -5.28
C ALA A 146 5.51 -2.43 -4.71
N LEU A 147 5.77 -3.18 -3.65
CA LEU A 147 4.75 -3.65 -2.71
C LEU A 147 4.79 -2.76 -1.45
N LEU A 148 3.67 -2.11 -1.15
CA LEU A 148 3.44 -1.42 0.11
C LEU A 148 2.75 -2.39 1.08
N TRP A 149 3.38 -2.63 2.23
CA TRP A 149 2.94 -3.62 3.21
C TRP A 149 2.70 -2.99 4.58
N TYR A 150 1.46 -3.05 5.08
CA TYR A 150 1.17 -2.63 6.45
C TYR A 150 0.31 -3.68 7.15
N GLN A 151 0.99 -4.47 7.99
CA GLN A 151 0.43 -5.57 8.76
C GLN A 151 1.25 -5.80 10.02
N GLY A 152 0.64 -6.41 11.05
CA GLY A 152 1.35 -6.96 12.20
C GLY A 152 0.53 -6.90 13.49
N GLU A 153 -0.52 -6.10 13.53
CA GLU A 153 -1.33 -5.90 14.73
C GLU A 153 -2.03 -7.20 15.19
N SER A 154 -2.37 -8.10 14.26
CA SER A 154 -2.91 -9.43 14.59
C SER A 154 -1.87 -10.42 15.13
N ASP A 155 -0.57 -10.11 15.06
CA ASP A 155 0.52 -10.97 15.52
C ASP A 155 1.04 -10.57 16.91
N THR A 156 0.62 -9.42 17.44
CA THR A 156 1.02 -8.92 18.77
C THR A 156 0.34 -9.58 19.99
N PRO A 157 -0.81 -10.29 19.90
CA PRO A 157 -1.42 -10.88 21.10
C PRO A 157 -0.72 -12.12 21.68
N SER A 158 0.16 -12.79 20.91
CA SER A 158 0.82 -14.04 21.32
C SER A 158 2.34 -13.94 21.17
N TYR A 159 3.06 -14.42 22.19
CA TYR A 159 4.52 -14.47 22.16
C TYR A 159 5.04 -15.23 20.94
N HIS A 160 4.43 -16.38 20.63
CA HIS A 160 4.87 -17.24 19.54
C HIS A 160 4.70 -16.55 18.18
N THR A 161 3.58 -15.85 17.95
CA THR A 161 3.36 -15.13 16.68
C THR A 161 4.27 -13.92 16.56
N ALA A 162 4.47 -13.18 17.65
CA ALA A 162 5.38 -12.03 17.67
C ALA A 162 6.84 -12.44 17.47
N GLU A 163 7.29 -13.52 18.11
CA GLU A 163 8.66 -14.04 17.96
C GLU A 163 8.93 -14.54 16.55
N ALA A 164 7.97 -15.22 15.92
CA ALA A 164 8.10 -15.72 14.55
C ALA A 164 7.96 -14.63 13.48
N TYR A 165 7.59 -13.40 13.84
CA TYR A 165 7.19 -12.36 12.88
C TYR A 165 8.30 -12.04 11.87
N LYS A 166 9.55 -11.88 12.34
CA LYS A 166 10.68 -11.53 11.47
C LYS A 166 10.88 -12.57 10.37
N GLU A 167 10.97 -13.84 10.76
CA GLU A 167 11.18 -14.95 9.81
C GLU A 167 10.01 -15.06 8.83
N ASN A 168 8.77 -14.91 9.32
CA ASN A 168 7.58 -14.96 8.48
C ASN A 168 7.56 -13.83 7.45
N MET A 169 7.96 -12.62 7.84
CA MET A 169 8.02 -11.46 6.95
C MET A 169 9.13 -11.58 5.91
N GLU A 170 10.33 -12.04 6.31
CA GLU A 170 11.42 -12.33 5.35
C GLU A 170 10.99 -13.41 4.36
N ARG A 171 10.35 -14.50 4.83
CA ARG A 171 9.79 -15.55 3.97
C ARG A 171 8.72 -15.01 3.01
N LEU A 172 7.81 -14.15 3.48
CA LEU A 172 6.82 -13.49 2.62
C LEU A 172 7.49 -12.70 1.50
N ILE A 173 8.49 -11.87 1.83
CA ILE A 173 9.24 -11.06 0.86
C ILE A 173 9.90 -11.94 -0.21
N HIS A 174 10.59 -13.01 0.21
CA HIS A 174 11.23 -13.94 -0.71
C HIS A 174 10.23 -14.62 -1.63
N ASN A 175 9.12 -15.13 -1.07
CA ASN A 175 8.07 -15.78 -1.85
C ASN A 175 7.46 -14.83 -2.89
N VAL A 176 7.12 -13.59 -2.50
CA VAL A 176 6.54 -12.60 -3.43
C VAL A 176 7.50 -12.30 -4.58
N ARG A 177 8.79 -12.10 -4.28
CA ARG A 177 9.82 -11.83 -5.30
C ARG A 177 9.98 -13.00 -6.26
N GLU A 178 10.02 -14.23 -5.74
CA GLU A 178 10.12 -15.46 -6.54
C GLU A 178 8.89 -15.63 -7.44
N ASP A 179 7.69 -15.57 -6.87
CA ASP A 179 6.45 -15.90 -7.58
C ASP A 179 6.02 -14.83 -8.59
N LEU A 180 6.48 -13.58 -8.43
CA LEU A 180 6.34 -12.52 -9.43
C LEU A 180 7.50 -12.47 -10.43
N GLY A 181 8.59 -13.20 -10.20
CA GLY A 181 9.80 -13.12 -11.04
C GLY A 181 10.52 -11.78 -10.93
N LEU A 182 10.40 -11.08 -9.79
CA LEU A 182 10.96 -9.75 -9.54
C LEU A 182 11.95 -9.79 -8.37
N PRO A 183 13.18 -10.31 -8.56
CA PRO A 183 14.13 -10.55 -7.46
C PRO A 183 14.56 -9.28 -6.72
N SER A 184 14.45 -8.11 -7.36
CA SER A 184 14.79 -6.81 -6.80
C SER A 184 13.56 -5.96 -6.44
N LEU A 185 12.35 -6.52 -6.45
CA LEU A 185 11.11 -5.77 -6.16
C LEU A 185 11.25 -4.96 -4.87
N PRO A 186 11.08 -3.62 -4.94
CA PRO A 186 11.02 -2.78 -3.76
C PRO A 186 9.84 -3.16 -2.85
N ILE A 187 10.14 -3.38 -1.57
CA ILE A 187 9.13 -3.58 -0.53
C ILE A 187 9.24 -2.42 0.45
N ILE A 188 8.14 -1.72 0.69
CA ILE A 188 8.06 -0.68 1.72
C ILE A 188 7.08 -1.18 2.76
N GLN A 189 7.62 -1.63 3.90
CA GLN A 189 6.81 -2.08 5.03
C GLN A 189 6.61 -0.97 6.06
N VAL A 190 5.62 -1.15 6.92
CA VAL A 190 5.31 -0.20 7.99
C VAL A 190 5.49 -0.86 9.35
N ALA A 191 6.33 -0.28 10.21
CA ALA A 191 6.37 -0.65 11.62
C ALA A 191 5.08 -0.18 12.32
N ILE A 192 4.34 -1.12 12.91
CA ILE A 192 2.95 -0.90 13.37
C ILE A 192 2.85 0.21 14.42
N ALA A 193 1.81 1.06 14.32
CA ALA A 193 1.55 2.14 15.26
C ALA A 193 0.85 1.67 16.56
N SER A 194 0.19 0.52 16.50
CA SER A 194 -0.79 0.04 17.48
C SER A 194 -0.84 -1.49 17.46
N GLY A 195 -1.46 -2.08 18.48
CA GLY A 195 -1.62 -3.52 18.65
C GLY A 195 -1.82 -3.86 20.11
N ASP A 196 -1.91 -5.16 20.43
CA ASP A 196 -1.82 -5.65 21.80
C ASP A 196 -0.42 -5.33 22.39
N GLU A 197 -0.39 -4.49 23.43
CA GLU A 197 0.84 -3.96 24.04
C GLU A 197 1.79 -5.05 24.54
N ARG A 198 1.30 -6.26 24.85
CA ARG A 198 2.11 -7.35 25.41
C ARG A 198 3.30 -7.72 24.55
N TYR A 199 3.11 -7.75 23.23
CA TYR A 199 4.17 -8.10 22.28
C TYR A 199 4.26 -7.16 21.07
N MET A 200 3.62 -5.98 21.14
CA MET A 200 3.70 -4.97 20.07
C MET A 200 5.15 -4.56 19.77
N GLU A 201 5.96 -4.27 20.80
CA GLU A 201 7.36 -3.87 20.58
C GLU A 201 8.18 -5.00 19.98
N LYS A 202 7.89 -6.27 20.26
CA LYS A 202 8.56 -7.42 19.63
C LYS A 202 8.27 -7.50 18.12
N VAL A 203 7.02 -7.29 17.70
CA VAL A 203 6.65 -7.21 16.27
C VAL A 203 7.32 -5.99 15.61
N ARG A 204 7.35 -4.84 16.29
CA ARG A 204 8.02 -3.64 15.77
C ARG A 204 9.53 -3.82 15.64
N GLU A 205 10.20 -4.41 16.64
CA GLU A 205 11.62 -4.76 16.58
C GLU A 205 11.92 -5.67 15.39
N ALA A 206 11.05 -6.66 15.14
CA ALA A 206 11.15 -7.51 13.95
C ALA A 206 11.04 -6.69 12.65
N GLN A 207 10.04 -5.81 12.52
CA GLN A 207 9.80 -4.98 11.34
C GLN A 207 10.95 -3.99 11.08
N LEU A 208 11.44 -3.32 12.13
CA LEU A 208 12.56 -2.38 12.05
C LEU A 208 13.90 -3.09 11.81
N GLY A 209 14.00 -4.36 12.21
CA GLY A 209 15.22 -5.17 12.13
C GLY A 209 15.33 -6.08 10.90
N ILE A 210 14.42 -5.99 9.93
CA ILE A 210 14.52 -6.74 8.66
C ILE A 210 15.67 -6.19 7.84
N ASP A 211 16.67 -7.03 7.53
CA ASP A 211 17.88 -6.65 6.78
C ASP A 211 17.97 -7.37 5.44
N LEU A 212 17.12 -6.92 4.51
CA LEU A 212 17.05 -7.44 3.15
C LEU A 212 17.24 -6.31 2.12
N PRO A 213 17.90 -6.58 0.99
CA PRO A 213 18.07 -5.58 -0.07
C PRO A 213 16.72 -5.14 -0.62
N ASN A 214 16.61 -3.85 -0.99
CA ASN A 214 15.40 -3.21 -1.51
C ASN A 214 14.17 -3.37 -0.61
N VAL A 215 14.38 -3.41 0.71
CA VAL A 215 13.32 -3.34 1.72
C VAL A 215 13.54 -2.10 2.57
N ILE A 216 12.50 -1.28 2.73
CA ILE A 216 12.52 -0.09 3.58
C ILE A 216 11.39 -0.20 4.60
N CYS A 217 11.64 0.25 5.83
CA CYS A 217 10.65 0.29 6.90
C CYS A 217 10.33 1.74 7.29
N VAL A 218 9.06 2.11 7.14
CA VAL A 218 8.50 3.38 7.60
C VAL A 218 7.91 3.18 8.99
N ASP A 219 8.22 4.06 9.94
CA ASP A 219 7.72 3.91 11.31
C ASP A 219 6.44 4.70 11.55
N ALA A 220 5.31 4.00 11.76
CA ALA A 220 4.02 4.63 12.04
C ALA A 220 3.81 4.97 13.52
N LYS A 221 4.79 4.70 14.42
CA LYS A 221 4.67 5.01 15.85
C LYS A 221 4.37 6.49 16.07
N GLY A 222 3.36 6.76 16.89
CA GLY A 222 2.93 8.11 17.24
C GLY A 222 2.00 8.76 16.21
N LEU A 223 1.64 8.07 15.11
CA LEU A 223 0.53 8.51 14.28
C LEU A 223 -0.79 8.39 15.06
N ALA A 224 -1.70 9.35 14.82
CA ALA A 224 -2.95 9.46 15.56
C ALA A 224 -3.88 8.26 15.31
N LEU A 225 -4.28 7.60 16.39
CA LEU A 225 -5.24 6.51 16.39
C LEU A 225 -6.66 7.03 16.56
N LYS A 226 -7.62 6.27 16.06
CA LYS A 226 -9.04 6.45 16.33
C LYS A 226 -9.36 6.09 17.77
N GLU A 227 -10.61 6.32 18.17
CA GLU A 227 -11.14 6.00 19.50
C GLU A 227 -11.01 4.51 19.89
N ASP A 228 -10.86 3.62 18.91
CA ASP A 228 -10.62 2.19 19.15
C ASP A 228 -9.17 1.85 19.57
N ASN A 229 -8.28 2.85 19.59
CA ASN A 229 -6.84 2.71 19.88
C ASN A 229 -6.13 1.65 19.02
N LEU A 230 -6.67 1.35 17.83
CA LEU A 230 -6.15 0.30 16.95
C LEU A 230 -5.94 0.82 15.53
N HIS A 231 -6.90 1.57 14.99
CA HIS A 231 -6.84 2.02 13.61
C HIS A 231 -6.37 3.47 13.49
N LEU A 232 -5.60 3.77 12.45
CA LEU A 232 -5.20 5.15 12.14
C LEU A 232 -6.43 6.01 11.79
N THR A 233 -6.38 7.28 12.21
CA THR A 233 -7.30 8.34 11.76
C THR A 233 -7.12 8.65 10.27
N THR A 234 -8.06 9.36 9.65
CA THR A 234 -7.95 9.81 8.25
C THR A 234 -6.69 10.66 8.04
N GLU A 235 -6.40 11.59 8.94
CA GLU A 235 -5.25 12.48 8.87
C GLU A 235 -3.93 11.71 9.05
N ALA A 236 -3.92 10.71 9.95
CA ALA A 236 -2.78 9.82 10.11
C ALA A 236 -2.53 8.97 8.85
N GLN A 237 -3.58 8.53 8.16
CA GLN A 237 -3.45 7.80 6.90
C GLN A 237 -2.86 8.66 5.78
N VAL A 238 -3.27 9.93 5.68
CA VAL A 238 -2.66 10.90 4.75
C VAL A 238 -1.17 11.07 5.04
N LYS A 239 -0.82 11.27 6.32
CA LYS A 239 0.58 11.40 6.75
C LYS A 239 1.39 10.14 6.43
N LEU A 240 0.84 8.96 6.69
CA LEU A 240 1.49 7.69 6.34
C LEU A 240 1.68 7.55 4.83
N GLY A 241 0.69 7.96 4.02
CA GLY A 241 0.81 7.95 2.56
C GLY A 241 1.98 8.80 2.05
N HIS A 242 2.17 10.00 2.61
CA HIS A 242 3.33 10.85 2.32
C HIS A 242 4.65 10.20 2.77
N MET A 243 4.69 9.61 3.97
CA MET A 243 5.89 8.90 4.46
C MET A 243 6.28 7.72 3.55
N LEU A 244 5.29 6.97 3.03
CA LEU A 244 5.51 5.90 2.06
C LEU A 244 6.00 6.44 0.71
N ALA A 245 5.45 7.58 0.27
CA ALA A 245 5.85 8.23 -0.98
C ALA A 245 7.29 8.74 -0.90
N ASP A 246 7.65 9.42 0.19
CA ASP A 246 9.02 9.89 0.44
C ASP A 246 10.02 8.73 0.45
N ALA A 247 9.65 7.62 1.11
CA ALA A 247 10.46 6.40 1.12
C ALA A 247 10.67 5.85 -0.29
N PHE A 248 9.60 5.76 -1.09
CA PHE A 248 9.68 5.30 -2.47
C PHE A 248 10.54 6.21 -3.35
N LEU A 249 10.27 7.51 -3.32
CA LEU A 249 10.92 8.49 -4.18
C LEU A 249 12.42 8.62 -3.87
N THR A 250 12.78 8.60 -2.60
CA THR A 250 14.18 8.74 -2.14
C THR A 250 15.02 7.51 -2.50
N HIS A 251 14.47 6.31 -2.36
CA HIS A 251 15.25 5.07 -2.43
C HIS A 251 15.12 4.33 -3.76
N PHE A 252 14.04 4.52 -4.51
CA PHE A 252 13.72 3.69 -5.68
C PHE A 252 13.38 4.51 -6.95
N ASN A 253 13.21 5.84 -6.85
CA ASN A 253 12.91 6.71 -7.99
C ASN A 253 14.01 7.76 -8.29
N ALA A 254 15.18 7.66 -7.66
CA ALA A 254 16.26 8.62 -7.90
C ALA A 254 16.83 8.47 -9.34
N PRO A 255 17.08 9.58 -10.05
CA PRO A 255 17.71 9.53 -11.37
C PRO A 255 19.13 8.95 -11.27
N PRO A 256 19.63 8.26 -12.31
CA PRO A 256 20.99 7.72 -12.31
C PRO A 256 22.01 8.86 -12.32
N SER A 257 22.43 9.34 -11.14
CA SER A 257 23.62 10.18 -11.02
C SER A 257 24.87 9.31 -11.08
N GLN A 258 25.81 9.75 -11.92
CA GLN A 258 27.09 9.14 -12.29
C GLN A 258 27.80 8.34 -11.17
N SER A 259 28.07 7.07 -11.51
CA SER A 259 28.98 6.08 -10.91
C SER A 259 29.69 6.39 -9.58
N SER A 260 29.48 5.49 -8.61
CA SER A 260 30.58 4.74 -7.98
C SER A 260 30.12 3.30 -7.72
N PRO A 261 30.99 2.29 -7.86
CA PRO A 261 30.58 0.90 -7.71
C PRO A 261 30.40 0.53 -6.23
N CYS A 262 29.39 -0.30 -5.97
CA CYS A 262 29.22 -1.10 -4.77
C CYS A 262 28.73 -0.37 -3.50
N SER A 263 27.41 -0.28 -3.34
CA SER A 263 26.70 -0.84 -2.19
C SER A 263 25.20 -0.77 -2.42
N ALA A 264 24.47 -1.85 -2.15
CA ALA A 264 23.02 -1.81 -2.05
C ALA A 264 22.63 -0.72 -1.03
N PRO A 265 21.51 0.01 -1.22
CA PRO A 265 21.06 0.98 -0.23
C PRO A 265 20.94 0.29 1.13
N LYS A 266 21.73 0.74 2.11
CA LYS A 266 21.66 0.24 3.48
C LYS A 266 20.30 0.60 4.06
N ASN A 267 19.74 -0.34 4.81
CA ASN A 267 18.54 -0.16 5.61
C ASN A 267 18.49 1.19 6.32
N ARG A 268 17.40 1.93 6.12
CA ARG A 268 17.14 3.19 6.81
C ARG A 268 15.73 3.15 7.34
N VAL A 269 15.59 3.25 8.66
CA VAL A 269 14.30 3.52 9.30
C VAL A 269 13.96 4.97 9.04
N ILE A 270 12.81 5.22 8.41
CA ILE A 270 12.28 6.57 8.21
C ILE A 270 11.28 6.83 9.32
N SER A 271 11.64 7.74 10.22
CA SER A 271 10.80 8.18 11.35
C SER A 271 10.47 9.66 11.20
N ILE A 272 9.42 10.08 11.89
CA ILE A 272 8.96 11.46 11.91
C ILE A 272 10.06 12.34 12.54
N SER A 273 10.53 13.35 11.81
CA SER A 273 11.34 14.42 12.41
C SER A 273 10.46 15.18 13.40
N LYS A 274 10.91 15.32 14.65
CA LYS A 274 10.21 16.09 15.69
C LYS A 274 10.04 17.55 15.29
#